data_AF-A0A023DIW2-F1
#
_entry.id   AF-A0A023DIW2-F1
#
_cell.length_a   1.000
_cell.length_b   1.000
_cell.length_c   1.000
_cell.angle_alpha   90.00
_cell.angle_beta   90.00
_cell.angle_gamma   90.00
#
_symmetry.space_group_name_H-M   'P 1'
#
loop_
_entity.id
_entity.type
_entity.pdbx_description
1 polymer ?
#
loop_
_entity_poly.entity_id
_entity_poly.type
_entity_poly.pdbx_seq_one_letter_code
_entity_poly.pdbx_strand_id
1 'polypeptide(L)'
;MKTKKQIENEQIKAKIRECYQAVHRIYGYPRITAWLRKKYNLTINHKRVYRLMKELGIQAKIWRKRKYFGKKEAYVVRITI
;
A
#
# COMPACT_ATOMS: atom_id res chain seq x y z
N MET A 1 -30.88 -12.87 -0.77
CA MET A 1 -29.93 -13.72 -1.54
C MET A 1 -28.81 -12.82 -2.07
N LYS A 2 -27.53 -13.17 -1.91
CA LYS A 2 -26.44 -12.33 -2.42
C LYS A 2 -26.36 -12.40 -3.94
N THR A 3 -26.15 -11.27 -4.59
CA THR A 3 -25.96 -11.24 -6.06
C THR A 3 -24.62 -11.88 -6.44
N LYS A 4 -24.50 -12.43 -7.65
CA LYS A 4 -23.23 -13.02 -8.16
C LYS A 4 -22.03 -12.09 -7.98
N LYS A 5 -22.24 -10.78 -8.20
CA LYS A 5 -21.23 -9.73 -8.05
C LYS A 5 -20.80 -9.50 -6.60
N GLN A 6 -21.72 -9.65 -5.64
CA GLN A 6 -21.39 -9.58 -4.21
C GLN A 6 -20.53 -10.76 -3.79
N ILE A 7 -20.83 -11.97 -4.27
CA ILE A 7 -20.04 -13.17 -4.00
C ILE A 7 -18.61 -13.01 -4.53
N GLU A 8 -18.46 -12.52 -5.76
CA GLU A 8 -17.13 -12.25 -6.34
C GLU A 8 -16.37 -11.19 -5.52
N ASN A 9 -17.05 -10.13 -5.08
CA ASN A 9 -16.43 -9.11 -4.23
C ASN A 9 -15.96 -9.69 -2.89
N GLU A 10 -16.72 -10.61 -2.27
CA GLU A 10 -16.33 -11.28 -1.04
C GLU A 10 -15.09 -12.16 -1.22
N GLN A 11 -15.02 -12.90 -2.33
CA GLN A 11 -13.83 -13.69 -2.69
C GLN A 11 -12.59 -12.80 -2.90
N ILE A 12 -12.74 -11.65 -3.57
CA ILE A 12 -11.65 -10.70 -3.76
C ILE A 12 -11.23 -10.09 -2.41
N LYS A 13 -12.18 -9.70 -1.56
CA LYS A 13 -11.91 -9.18 -0.22
C LYS A 13 -11.13 -10.16 0.64
N ALA A 14 -11.45 -11.45 0.57
CA ALA A 14 -10.71 -12.51 1.27
C ALA A 14 -9.24 -12.58 0.81
N LYS A 15 -9.00 -12.60 -0.52
CA LYS A 15 -7.64 -12.61 -1.10
C LYS A 15 -6.84 -11.35 -0.73
N ILE A 16 -7.49 -10.18 -0.70
CA ILE A 16 -6.86 -8.92 -0.25
C ILE A 16 -6.41 -9.04 1.21
N ARG A 17 -7.24 -9.60 2.10
CA ARG A 17 -6.87 -9.81 3.51
C ARG A 17 -5.69 -10.77 3.67
N GLU A 18 -5.69 -11.87 2.92
CA GLU A 18 -4.59 -12.83 2.90
C GLU A 18 -3.27 -12.15 2.51
N CYS A 19 -3.28 -11.38 1.41
CA CYS A 19 -2.11 -10.61 0.96
C CYS A 19 -1.64 -9.64 2.05
N TYR A 20 -2.58 -8.89 2.64
CA TYR A 20 -2.29 -7.85 3.61
C TYR A 20 -1.62 -8.39 4.88
N GLN A 21 -2.04 -9.57 5.33
CA GLN A 21 -1.43 -10.26 6.47
C GLN A 21 -0.05 -10.82 6.11
N ALA A 22 0.08 -11.49 4.96
CA ALA A 22 1.33 -12.08 4.50
C ALA A 22 2.47 -11.06 4.35
N VAL A 23 2.15 -9.83 3.97
CA VAL A 23 3.15 -8.75 3.74
C VAL A 23 3.23 -7.74 4.89
N HIS A 24 2.74 -8.11 6.08
CA HIS A 24 2.76 -7.27 7.27
C HIS A 24 2.26 -5.83 7.03
N ARG A 25 1.18 -5.69 6.26
CA ARG A 25 0.51 -4.41 5.97
C ARG A 25 1.33 -3.42 5.12
N ILE A 26 2.45 -3.86 4.53
CA ILE A 26 3.32 -2.97 3.73
C ILE A 26 2.65 -2.58 2.41
N TYR A 27 1.86 -3.48 1.83
CA TYR A 27 1.32 -3.26 0.49
C TYR A 27 0.08 -2.37 0.51
N GLY A 28 0.10 -1.35 -0.35
CA GLY A 28 -1.08 -0.59 -0.75
C GLY A 28 -1.77 -1.17 -1.97
N TYR A 29 -2.87 -0.55 -2.39
CA TYR A 29 -3.70 -1.05 -3.48
C TYR A 29 -2.94 -1.34 -4.79
N PRO A 30 -1.93 -0.56 -5.25
CA PRO A 30 -1.24 -0.87 -6.50
C PRO A 30 -0.45 -2.17 -6.41
N ARG A 31 0.22 -2.39 -5.27
CA ARG A 31 1.00 -3.61 -5.01
C ARG A 31 0.09 -4.81 -4.82
N ILE A 32 -1.06 -4.63 -4.17
CA ILE A 32 -2.07 -5.69 -4.03
C ILE A 32 -2.68 -6.05 -5.39
N THR A 33 -2.97 -5.09 -6.28
CA THR A 33 -3.42 -5.39 -7.64
C THR A 33 -2.38 -6.20 -8.42
N ALA A 34 -1.10 -5.81 -8.34
CA ALA A 34 -0.02 -6.56 -8.97
C ALA A 34 0.11 -7.99 -8.39
N TRP A 35 -0.03 -8.14 -7.08
CA TRP A 35 0.02 -9.44 -6.42
C TRP A 35 -1.16 -10.34 -6.79
N LEU A 36 -2.38 -9.80 -6.86
CA LEU A 36 -3.57 -10.53 -7.30
C LEU A 36 -3.42 -11.03 -8.75
N ARG A 37 -2.84 -10.20 -9.61
CA ARG A 37 -2.51 -10.58 -10.99
C ARG A 37 -1.44 -11.68 -11.03
N LYS A 38 -0.37 -11.57 -10.22
CA LYS A 38 0.73 -12.55 -10.24
C LYS A 38 0.34 -13.90 -9.62
N LYS A 39 -0.43 -13.92 -8.54
CA LYS A 39 -0.74 -15.13 -7.77
C LYS A 39 -1.97 -15.89 -8.30
N TYR A 40 -3.02 -15.16 -8.71
CA TYR A 40 -4.28 -15.78 -9.12
C TYR A 40 -4.63 -15.52 -10.58
N ASN A 41 -3.73 -14.89 -11.34
CA ASN A 41 -3.97 -14.47 -12.73
C ASN A 41 -5.23 -13.61 -12.92
N LEU A 42 -5.62 -12.87 -11.88
CA LEU A 42 -6.83 -12.05 -11.88
C LEU A 42 -6.54 -10.65 -12.45
N THR A 43 -7.11 -10.35 -13.61
CA THR A 43 -7.07 -9.02 -14.25
C THR A 43 -8.18 -8.13 -13.71
N ILE A 44 -7.99 -7.63 -12.49
CA ILE A 44 -8.94 -6.71 -11.84
C ILE A 44 -8.49 -5.26 -12.01
N ASN A 45 -9.42 -4.37 -12.34
CA ASN A 45 -9.15 -2.93 -12.36
C ASN A 45 -8.71 -2.44 -10.96
N HIS A 46 -7.59 -1.72 -10.90
CA HIS A 46 -7.04 -1.15 -9.67
C HIS A 46 -8.04 -0.26 -8.90
N LYS A 47 -8.96 0.43 -9.60
CA LYS A 47 -10.05 1.21 -8.97
C LYS A 47 -11.00 0.32 -8.16
N ARG A 48 -11.29 -0.89 -8.65
CA ARG A 48 -12.16 -1.85 -7.95
C ARG A 48 -11.45 -2.36 -6.68
N VAL A 49 -10.16 -2.67 -6.78
CA VAL A 49 -9.35 -3.08 -5.61
C VAL A 49 -9.29 -1.96 -4.57
N TYR A 50 -9.07 -0.72 -5.00
CA TYR A 50 -9.07 0.44 -4.13
C TYR A 50 -10.39 0.59 -3.36
N ARG A 51 -11.54 0.49 -4.04
CA ARG A 51 -12.86 0.56 -3.40
C ARG A 51 -13.04 -0.56 -2.36
N LEU A 52 -12.70 -1.80 -2.71
CA LEU A 52 -12.83 -2.95 -1.81
C LEU A 52 -11.90 -2.84 -0.59
N MET A 53 -10.67 -2.33 -0.77
CA MET A 53 -9.77 -2.04 0.36
C MET A 53 -10.34 -0.95 1.28
N LYS A 54 -10.91 0.11 0.71
CA LYS A 54 -11.54 1.20 1.47
C LYS A 54 -12.72 0.70 2.29
N GLU A 55 -13.59 -0.13 1.71
CA GLU A 55 -14.70 -0.78 2.42
C GLU A 55 -14.22 -1.68 3.56
N LEU A 56 -13.03 -2.28 3.46
CA LEU A 56 -12.42 -3.11 4.50
C LEU A 56 -11.64 -2.31 5.55
N GLY A 57 -11.46 -0.99 5.38
CA GLY A 57 -10.60 -0.17 6.25
C GLY A 57 -9.11 -0.53 6.15
N ILE A 58 -8.68 -1.18 5.07
CA ILE A 58 -7.30 -1.62 4.90
C ILE A 58 -6.50 -0.51 4.23
N GLN A 59 -5.45 -0.04 4.91
CA GLN A 59 -4.51 0.94 4.39
C GLN A 59 -3.06 0.42 4.49
N ALA A 60 -2.22 0.83 3.55
CA ALA A 60 -0.80 0.56 3.59
C ALA A 60 -0.15 1.22 4.81
N LYS A 61 0.77 0.50 5.47
CA LYS A 61 1.61 1.07 6.53
C LYS A 61 2.65 2.00 5.91
N ILE A 62 2.45 3.30 6.08
CA ILE A 62 3.40 4.33 5.64
C ILE A 62 4.55 4.41 6.66
N TRP A 63 5.78 4.29 6.18
CA TRP A 63 6.96 4.51 7.01
C TRP A 63 7.24 6.00 7.14
N ARG A 64 7.41 6.49 8.38
CA ARG A 64 7.89 7.86 8.61
C ARG A 64 9.34 7.94 8.13
N LYS A 65 9.67 8.97 7.33
CA LYS A 65 11.07 9.24 6.95
C LYS A 65 11.89 9.48 8.22
N ARG A 66 13.06 8.85 8.33
CA ARG A 66 13.99 9.10 9.45
C ARG A 66 14.52 10.54 9.33
N LYS A 67 14.58 11.27 10.46
CA LYS A 67 15.25 12.58 10.50
C LYS A 67 16.75 12.36 10.27
N TYR A 68 17.32 13.07 9.30
CA TYR A 68 18.76 13.05 9.05
C TYR A 68 19.44 13.79 10.21
N PHE A 69 20.20 13.08 11.05
CA PHE A 69 21.08 13.73 12.02
C PHE A 69 22.40 14.05 11.33
N GLY A 70 22.64 15.32 11.03
CA GLY A 70 23.96 15.81 10.60
C GLY A 70 23.95 16.63 9.31
N LYS A 71 23.79 17.95 9.46
CA LYS A 71 24.59 18.94 8.72
C LYS A 71 24.98 20.01 9.74
N LYS A 72 26.26 20.05 10.12
CA LYS A 72 26.85 21.18 10.84
C LYS A 72 27.03 22.26 9.78
N GLU A 73 26.44 23.44 9.97
CA GLU A 73 26.68 24.56 9.07
C GLU A 73 28.18 24.83 9.01
N ALA A 74 28.75 24.90 7.81
CA ALA A 74 30.14 25.31 7.64
C ALA A 74 30.20 26.80 7.95
N TYR A 75 30.79 27.17 9.08
CA TYR A 75 31.11 28.57 9.39
C TYR A 75 31.97 29.13 8.25
N VAL A 76 31.44 30.08 7.49
CA VAL A 76 32.23 30.85 6.53
C VAL A 76 33.15 31.76 7.35
N VAL A 77 34.42 31.37 7.49
CA VAL A 77 35.44 32.22 8.11
C VAL A 77 35.69 33.40 7.18
N ARG A 78 35.10 34.56 7.48
CA ARG A 78 35.44 35.83 6.84
C ARG A 78 36.43 36.56 7.75
N ILE A 79 37.71 36.25 7.61
CA ILE A 79 38.79 37.11 8.13
C ILE A 79 39.29 37.89 6.91
N THR A 80 38.87 39.15 6.82
CA THR A 80 39.51 40.12 5.93
C THR A 80 40.44 40.94 6.81
N ILE A 81 41.70 41.10 6.40
CA ILE A 81 42.69 42.02 7.00
C ILE A 81 42.44 43.43 6.46
#